data_AF-A0A9W9Q555-F1
#
_entry.id   AF-A0A9W9Q555-F1
#
_cell.length_a   1.000
_cell.length_b   1.000
_cell.length_c   1.000
_cell.angle_alpha   90.00
_cell.angle_beta   90.00
_cell.angle_gamma   90.00
#
_symmetry.space_group_name_H-M   'P 1'
#
loop_
_entity.id
_entity.type
_entity.pdbx_description
1 polymer ?
#
loop_
_entity_poly.entity_id
_entity_poly.type
_entity_poly.pdbx_seq_one_letter_code
_entity_poly.pdbx_strand_id
1 'polypeptide(L)'
;MRIATLQFAPKLGDVQGNINRANDLLKNGKPISLGDHTPSIGIGLDLLRPDVLVLPELALTGYNFSSLEAIKPHLEPAGSGPSAAWARETAKRLQCKVCVGYPEIETSSTETEPDQAKYYNSLLVVDEGGEVIHNYRKSFLYFTDETWAAEGNVERGFHELTFQTQDSTPAQGFTDDIHRASTRRVATSFGICMDINPYKFEAPYTAWEFANRVLDSQSQLVIVSMAWLTLLTKEELAALEGQPEMDTFNYWLNRFYPLIDKQMQHTRDLDGEEGPKKVVIVFANRAGEEPAADDTKPPARYAGTSAVIAVTQRPHPETKGSRVGSQEDVIGNKPTLDVKILCWDLLGAAEEGICFADTTGDPKMVFGLRSRSGPGSGSESGSELGSE
;
A
#
# COMPACT_ATOMS: atom_id res chain seq x y z
N MET A 1 3.07 13.48 6.55
CA MET A 1 2.98 13.25 5.08
C MET A 1 1.52 13.07 4.74
N ARG A 2 1.04 13.64 3.63
CA ARG A 2 -0.31 13.43 3.12
C ARG A 2 -0.31 12.33 2.07
N ILE A 3 -1.12 11.30 2.25
CA ILE A 3 -1.14 10.10 1.42
C ILE A 3 -2.58 9.90 0.94
N ALA A 4 -2.74 9.70 -0.36
CA ALA A 4 -4.00 9.31 -0.97
C ALA A 4 -3.88 7.93 -1.63
N THR A 5 -4.93 7.14 -1.56
CA THR A 5 -5.12 5.94 -2.37
C THR A 5 -6.48 5.99 -3.07
N LEU A 6 -6.51 5.58 -4.34
CA LEU A 6 -7.75 5.44 -5.10
C LEU A 6 -8.24 4.00 -5.00
N GLN A 7 -9.44 3.81 -4.47
CA GLN A 7 -10.16 2.54 -4.60
C GLN A 7 -11.26 2.71 -5.61
N PHE A 8 -11.27 1.87 -6.64
CA PHE A 8 -12.32 1.88 -7.65
C PHE A 8 -12.46 0.51 -8.31
N ALA A 9 -13.44 0.38 -9.19
CA ALA A 9 -13.77 -0.84 -9.91
C ALA A 9 -13.44 -0.71 -11.41
N PRO A 10 -12.15 -0.81 -11.81
CA PRO A 10 -11.77 -0.84 -13.22
C PRO A 10 -12.54 -1.92 -13.97
N LYS A 11 -12.98 -1.62 -15.19
CA LYS A 11 -13.55 -2.60 -16.10
C LYS A 11 -12.45 -3.20 -16.96
N LEU A 12 -12.43 -4.53 -17.06
CA LEU A 12 -11.45 -5.27 -17.85
C LEU A 12 -11.40 -4.78 -19.30
N GLY A 13 -10.24 -4.32 -19.75
CA GLY A 13 -9.95 -3.83 -21.10
C GLY A 13 -10.45 -2.42 -21.44
N ASP A 14 -11.28 -1.78 -20.60
CA ASP A 14 -11.85 -0.46 -20.87
C ASP A 14 -10.94 0.69 -20.38
N VAL A 15 -9.77 0.81 -21.00
CA VAL A 15 -8.72 1.74 -20.55
C VAL A 15 -9.22 3.18 -20.46
N GLN A 16 -9.94 3.66 -21.47
CA GLN A 16 -10.45 5.03 -21.48
C GLN A 16 -11.57 5.23 -20.46
N GLY A 17 -12.49 4.27 -20.31
CA GLY A 17 -13.54 4.34 -19.30
C GLY A 17 -12.97 4.34 -17.88
N ASN A 18 -11.94 3.55 -17.63
CA ASN A 18 -11.24 3.49 -16.34
C ASN A 18 -10.52 4.80 -16.03
N ILE A 19 -9.84 5.40 -17.00
CA ILE A 19 -9.23 6.74 -16.88
C ILE A 19 -10.29 7.78 -16.51
N ASN A 20 -11.43 7.78 -17.21
CA ASN A 20 -12.51 8.72 -16.94
C ASN A 20 -13.06 8.55 -15.52
N ARG A 21 -13.30 7.29 -15.10
CA ARG A 21 -13.79 7.00 -13.75
C ARG A 21 -12.79 7.41 -12.67
N ALA A 22 -11.51 7.13 -12.86
CA ALA A 22 -10.45 7.56 -11.96
C ALA A 22 -10.42 9.09 -11.84
N ASN A 23 -10.44 9.81 -12.96
CA ASN A 23 -10.46 11.28 -12.96
C ASN A 23 -11.68 11.86 -12.22
N ASP A 24 -12.86 11.30 -12.43
CA ASP A 24 -14.08 11.73 -11.74
C ASP A 24 -13.98 11.52 -10.23
N LEU A 25 -13.47 10.36 -9.79
CA LEU A 25 -13.26 10.06 -8.38
C LEU A 25 -12.19 10.95 -7.76
N LEU A 26 -11.10 11.26 -8.48
CA LEU A 26 -10.08 12.17 -7.99
C LEU A 26 -10.59 13.61 -7.85
N LYS A 27 -11.49 14.03 -8.75
CA LYS A 27 -12.11 15.35 -8.74
C LYS A 27 -13.15 15.49 -7.62
N ASN A 28 -14.01 14.49 -7.46
CA ASN A 28 -15.03 14.46 -6.40
C ASN A 28 -14.40 14.25 -5.02
N GLY A 29 -13.34 13.44 -4.98
CA GLY A 29 -12.49 13.21 -3.82
C GLY A 29 -13.23 12.61 -2.62
N LYS A 30 -12.80 13.01 -1.42
CA LYS A 30 -13.29 12.43 -0.16
C LYS A 30 -14.56 13.14 0.31
N PRO A 31 -15.66 12.42 0.58
CA PRO A 31 -16.85 13.03 1.17
C PRO A 31 -16.57 13.47 2.61
N ILE A 32 -16.91 14.71 2.93
CA ILE A 32 -16.92 15.22 4.30
C ILE A 32 -18.35 15.53 4.70
N SER A 33 -18.81 14.89 5.78
CA SER A 33 -20.08 15.19 6.42
C SER A 33 -19.93 16.40 7.33
N LEU A 34 -20.75 17.43 7.13
CA LEU A 34 -20.78 18.64 7.98
C LEU A 34 -21.85 18.57 9.10
N GLY A 35 -22.45 17.40 9.30
CA GLY A 35 -23.50 17.11 10.29
C GLY A 35 -24.52 16.08 9.78
N ASP A 36 -25.38 15.59 10.67
CA ASP A 36 -26.31 14.45 10.42
C ASP A 36 -27.38 14.70 9.33
N HIS A 37 -27.55 15.95 8.88
CA HIS A 37 -28.60 16.34 7.92
C HIS A 37 -28.08 17.19 6.74
N THR A 38 -26.78 17.36 6.61
CA THR A 38 -26.17 18.08 5.47
C THR A 38 -25.66 17.08 4.43
N PRO A 39 -25.94 17.27 3.13
CA PRO A 39 -25.30 16.48 2.08
C PRO A 39 -23.79 16.55 2.23
N SER A 40 -23.11 15.41 2.08
CA SER A 40 -21.64 15.38 2.11
C SER A 40 -21.08 16.23 0.96
N ILE A 41 -20.05 17.00 1.25
CA ILE A 41 -19.31 17.76 0.24
C ILE A 41 -18.05 16.97 -0.09
N GLY A 42 -17.86 16.64 -1.36
CA GLY A 42 -16.65 16.00 -1.85
C GLY A 42 -15.48 17.00 -1.91
N ILE A 43 -14.37 16.66 -1.26
CA ILE A 43 -13.11 17.41 -1.36
C ILE A 43 -12.16 16.66 -2.29
N GLY A 44 -12.04 17.16 -3.52
CA GLY A 44 -11.11 16.67 -4.54
C GLY A 44 -9.63 16.72 -4.14
N LEU A 45 -8.79 15.94 -4.84
CA LEU A 45 -7.36 15.90 -4.52
C LEU A 45 -6.62 17.22 -4.78
N ASP A 46 -7.13 18.09 -5.66
CA ASP A 46 -6.53 19.42 -5.87
C ASP A 46 -6.57 20.28 -4.58
N LEU A 47 -7.52 20.00 -3.68
CA LEU A 47 -7.64 20.63 -2.37
C LEU A 47 -6.94 19.83 -1.26
N LEU A 48 -7.08 18.49 -1.27
CA LEU A 48 -6.40 17.64 -0.28
C LEU A 48 -4.87 17.68 -0.41
N ARG A 49 -4.35 17.95 -1.63
CA ARG A 49 -2.92 18.11 -1.94
C ARG A 49 -2.07 16.98 -1.37
N PRO A 50 -2.29 15.71 -1.76
CA PRO A 50 -1.48 14.61 -1.28
C PRO A 50 0.00 14.81 -1.68
N ASP A 51 0.94 14.28 -0.90
CA ASP A 51 2.35 14.20 -1.29
C ASP A 51 2.60 12.96 -2.18
N VAL A 52 1.78 11.91 -2.00
CA VAL A 52 1.76 10.70 -2.84
C VAL A 52 0.32 10.20 -3.06
N LEU A 53 0.01 9.82 -4.30
CA LEU A 53 -1.21 9.14 -4.72
C LEU A 53 -0.85 7.72 -5.18
N VAL A 54 -1.48 6.71 -4.60
CA VAL A 54 -1.28 5.29 -4.95
C VAL A 54 -2.53 4.73 -5.60
N LEU A 55 -2.36 4.07 -6.75
CA LEU A 55 -3.44 3.38 -7.45
C LEU A 55 -3.33 1.85 -7.28
N PRO A 56 -4.44 1.13 -7.50
CA PRO A 56 -4.46 -0.33 -7.47
C PRO A 56 -3.60 -0.99 -8.54
N GLU A 57 -3.45 -2.30 -8.41
CA GLU A 57 -2.78 -3.15 -9.37
C GLU A 57 -3.55 -3.15 -10.71
N LEU A 58 -2.84 -2.97 -11.82
CA LEU A 58 -3.43 -2.86 -13.17
C LEU A 58 -4.61 -1.87 -13.24
N ALA A 59 -4.46 -0.72 -12.56
CA ALA A 59 -5.55 0.21 -12.26
C ALA A 59 -6.36 0.63 -13.48
N LEU A 60 -5.71 0.86 -14.62
CA LEU A 60 -6.41 1.40 -15.79
C LEU A 60 -6.84 0.32 -16.78
N THR A 61 -6.39 -0.92 -16.63
CA THR A 61 -6.70 -2.01 -17.57
C THR A 61 -7.73 -2.99 -17.04
N GLY A 62 -7.94 -3.06 -15.72
CA GLY A 62 -8.52 -4.25 -15.10
C GLY A 62 -7.49 -5.37 -15.00
N TYR A 63 -7.83 -6.49 -14.35
CA TYR A 63 -6.83 -7.45 -13.85
C TYR A 63 -7.00 -8.88 -14.39
N ASN A 64 -8.23 -9.40 -14.44
CA ASN A 64 -8.50 -10.82 -14.67
C ASN A 64 -8.40 -11.25 -16.16
N PHE A 65 -7.27 -10.94 -16.79
CA PHE A 65 -6.96 -11.43 -18.14
C PHE A 65 -6.63 -12.92 -18.08
N SER A 66 -7.18 -13.69 -19.01
CA SER A 66 -7.11 -15.15 -19.00
C SER A 66 -5.85 -15.73 -19.66
N SER A 67 -5.16 -14.94 -20.48
CA SER A 67 -3.95 -15.35 -21.18
C SER A 67 -3.11 -14.16 -21.64
N LEU A 68 -1.90 -14.44 -22.12
CA LEU A 68 -1.06 -13.47 -22.79
C LEU A 68 -1.78 -12.80 -23.97
N GLU A 69 -2.51 -13.54 -24.80
CA GLU A 69 -3.25 -12.99 -25.94
C GLU A 69 -4.32 -12.00 -25.51
N ALA A 70 -5.01 -12.27 -24.40
CA ALA A 70 -6.06 -11.40 -23.86
C ALA A 70 -5.49 -10.08 -23.35
N ILE A 71 -4.34 -10.09 -22.68
CA ILE A 71 -3.72 -8.87 -22.14
C ILE A 71 -2.87 -8.12 -23.16
N LYS A 72 -2.39 -8.78 -24.22
CA LYS A 72 -1.45 -8.23 -25.20
C LYS A 72 -1.82 -6.84 -25.76
N PRO A 73 -3.09 -6.52 -26.05
CA PRO A 73 -3.49 -5.19 -26.53
C PRO A 73 -3.30 -4.05 -25.52
N HIS A 74 -3.13 -4.39 -24.25
CA HIS A 74 -3.05 -3.46 -23.12
C HIS A 74 -1.63 -3.28 -22.58
N LEU A 75 -0.66 -4.06 -23.06
CA LEU A 75 0.74 -3.98 -22.62
C LEU A 75 1.37 -2.64 -23.01
N GLU A 76 2.08 -2.03 -22.07
CA GLU A 76 2.75 -0.74 -22.26
C GLU A 76 4.25 -0.84 -21.99
N PRO A 77 5.14 -0.22 -22.81
CA PRO A 77 6.54 -0.11 -22.45
C PRO A 77 6.72 0.82 -21.25
N ALA A 78 7.62 0.48 -20.32
CA ALA A 78 7.84 1.28 -19.10
C ALA A 78 8.06 2.77 -19.40
N GLY A 79 7.27 3.63 -18.75
CA GLY A 79 7.34 5.08 -18.90
C GLY A 79 6.67 5.65 -20.16
N SER A 80 5.99 4.81 -20.94
CA SER A 80 5.18 5.18 -22.10
C SER A 80 3.81 4.48 -22.06
N GLY A 81 2.89 4.88 -22.93
CA GLY A 81 1.53 4.33 -22.98
C GLY A 81 0.52 5.07 -22.09
N PRO A 82 -0.77 4.65 -22.12
CA PRO A 82 -1.86 5.29 -21.39
C PRO A 82 -1.61 5.48 -19.89
N SER A 83 -1.07 4.48 -19.20
CA SER A 83 -0.85 4.51 -17.75
C SER A 83 0.24 5.50 -17.37
N ALA A 84 1.37 5.48 -18.10
CA ALA A 84 2.45 6.43 -17.86
C ALA A 84 2.06 7.87 -18.22
N ALA A 85 1.31 8.07 -19.30
CA ALA A 85 0.80 9.38 -19.71
C ALA A 85 -0.17 9.95 -18.65
N TRP A 86 -1.15 9.15 -18.22
CA TRP A 86 -2.11 9.55 -17.20
C TRP A 86 -1.43 9.88 -15.86
N ALA A 87 -0.44 9.08 -15.43
CA ALA A 87 0.30 9.33 -14.21
C ALA A 87 1.14 10.61 -14.29
N ARG A 88 1.80 10.87 -15.42
CA ARG A 88 2.55 12.12 -15.67
C ARG A 88 1.68 13.35 -15.59
N GLU A 89 0.51 13.33 -16.23
CA GLU A 89 -0.43 14.45 -16.19
C GLU A 89 -0.99 14.67 -14.78
N THR A 90 -1.37 13.58 -14.10
CA THR A 90 -1.92 13.63 -12.75
C THR A 90 -0.89 14.11 -11.73
N ALA A 91 0.34 13.61 -11.79
CA ALA A 91 1.42 14.01 -10.90
C ALA A 91 1.75 15.50 -11.03
N LYS A 92 1.83 16.02 -12.27
CA LYS A 92 2.00 17.45 -12.54
C LYS A 92 0.84 18.29 -12.04
N ARG A 93 -0.40 17.85 -12.27
CA ARG A 93 -1.59 18.61 -11.84
C ARG A 93 -1.70 18.69 -10.33
N LEU A 94 -1.52 17.56 -9.64
CA LEU A 94 -1.65 17.46 -8.19
C LEU A 94 -0.38 17.87 -7.43
N GLN A 95 0.75 18.06 -8.14
CA GLN A 95 2.06 18.34 -7.56
C GLN A 95 2.48 17.28 -6.53
N CYS A 96 2.26 16.01 -6.87
CA CYS A 96 2.50 14.87 -6.00
C CYS A 96 3.15 13.71 -6.76
N LYS A 97 3.68 12.72 -6.02
CA LYS A 97 4.12 11.46 -6.62
C LYS A 97 2.92 10.58 -6.93
N VAL A 98 2.91 9.92 -8.09
CA VAL A 98 1.85 8.99 -8.49
C VAL A 98 2.44 7.59 -8.66
N CYS A 99 1.87 6.61 -7.97
CA CYS A 99 2.17 5.19 -8.15
C CYS A 99 1.02 4.53 -8.93
N VAL A 100 1.27 3.97 -10.11
CA VAL A 100 0.24 3.35 -10.97
C VAL A 100 0.62 1.94 -11.40
N GLY A 101 -0.27 0.98 -11.10
CA GLY A 101 -0.14 -0.40 -11.56
C GLY A 101 -0.55 -0.56 -13.02
N TYR A 102 0.23 -1.29 -13.82
CA TYR A 102 0.01 -1.47 -15.26
C TYR A 102 0.66 -2.76 -15.77
N PRO A 103 0.19 -3.30 -16.91
CA PRO A 103 0.84 -4.44 -17.57
C PRO A 103 1.98 -3.95 -18.48
N GLU A 104 3.20 -4.36 -18.17
CA GLU A 104 4.42 -3.91 -18.84
C GLU A 104 4.86 -4.87 -19.96
N ILE A 105 5.37 -4.33 -21.07
CA ILE A 105 6.18 -5.06 -22.06
C ILE A 105 7.61 -4.51 -22.11
N GLU A 106 8.59 -5.39 -21.95
CA GLU A 106 10.01 -5.13 -22.14
C GLU A 106 10.47 -5.82 -23.43
N THR A 107 10.93 -5.03 -24.40
CA THR A 107 11.52 -5.55 -25.64
C THR A 107 13.04 -5.46 -25.54
N SER A 108 13.73 -6.60 -25.52
CA SER A 108 15.19 -6.63 -25.66
C SER A 108 15.55 -6.58 -27.14
N SER A 109 16.28 -5.53 -27.56
CA SER A 109 16.90 -5.47 -28.88
C SER A 109 18.40 -5.75 -28.74
N THR A 110 18.75 -6.97 -28.33
CA THR A 110 20.15 -7.43 -28.38
C THR A 110 20.39 -8.20 -29.67
N GLU A 111 21.57 -8.00 -30.26
CA GLU A 111 21.98 -8.62 -31.53
C GLU A 111 21.97 -10.16 -31.51
N THR A 112 21.96 -10.77 -30.32
CA THR A 112 22.05 -12.22 -30.11
C THR A 112 20.69 -12.91 -29.95
N GLU A 113 19.63 -12.20 -29.58
CA GLU A 113 18.28 -12.75 -29.37
C GLU A 113 17.22 -11.73 -29.82
N PRO A 114 17.10 -11.47 -31.14
CA PRO A 114 16.07 -10.58 -31.66
C PRO A 114 14.67 -11.13 -31.33
N ASP A 115 13.77 -10.23 -30.88
CA ASP A 115 12.33 -10.45 -30.67
C ASP A 115 11.87 -11.19 -29.39
N GLN A 116 12.70 -11.39 -28.37
CA GLN A 116 12.20 -11.90 -27.09
C GLN A 116 11.62 -10.77 -26.21
N ALA A 117 10.30 -10.57 -26.30
CA ALA A 117 9.56 -9.72 -25.38
C ALA A 117 9.32 -10.43 -24.04
N LYS A 118 9.50 -9.69 -22.94
CA LYS A 118 9.09 -10.12 -21.60
C LYS A 118 7.95 -9.24 -21.11
N TYR A 119 7.07 -9.81 -20.31
CA TYR A 119 5.89 -9.12 -19.81
C TYR A 119 5.88 -9.16 -18.29
N TYR A 120 5.40 -8.11 -17.67
CA TYR A 120 5.43 -7.98 -16.22
C TYR A 120 4.16 -7.31 -15.71
N ASN A 121 3.73 -7.71 -14.52
CA ASN A 121 2.82 -6.92 -13.71
C ASN A 121 3.67 -5.90 -12.93
N SER A 122 3.44 -4.62 -13.18
CA SER A 122 4.39 -3.57 -12.78
C SER A 122 3.71 -2.38 -12.12
N LEU A 123 4.50 -1.64 -11.34
CA LEU A 123 4.12 -0.42 -10.64
C LEU A 123 5.10 0.69 -11.02
N LEU A 124 4.64 1.67 -11.79
CA LEU A 124 5.40 2.88 -12.11
C LEU A 124 5.26 3.91 -10.99
N VAL A 125 6.36 4.61 -10.68
CA VAL A 125 6.36 5.79 -9.80
C VAL A 125 6.78 7.00 -10.62
N VAL A 126 5.91 7.98 -10.69
CA VAL A 126 6.11 9.25 -11.39
C VAL A 126 6.19 10.37 -10.37
N ASP A 127 7.18 11.25 -10.49
CA ASP A 127 7.33 12.40 -9.61
C ASP A 127 6.44 13.58 -9.99
N GLU A 128 6.41 14.60 -9.13
CA GLU A 128 5.63 15.82 -9.31
C GLU A 128 6.01 16.63 -10.57
N GLY A 129 7.22 16.41 -11.12
CA GLY A 129 7.67 16.96 -12.39
C GLY A 129 7.19 16.17 -13.60
N GLY A 130 6.59 15.00 -13.37
CA GLY A 130 6.13 14.06 -14.38
C GLY A 130 7.22 13.14 -14.91
N GLU A 131 8.33 12.98 -14.18
CA GLU A 131 9.41 12.07 -14.54
C GLU A 131 9.22 10.71 -13.87
N VAL A 132 9.51 9.64 -14.62
CA VAL A 132 9.46 8.27 -14.08
C VAL A 132 10.71 8.06 -13.25
N ILE A 133 10.54 7.95 -11.93
CA ILE A 133 11.65 7.81 -10.98
C ILE A 133 11.84 6.37 -10.52
N HIS A 134 10.84 5.51 -10.70
CA HIS A 134 10.92 4.09 -10.37
C HIS A 134 9.94 3.24 -11.18
N ASN A 135 10.30 1.97 -11.40
CA ASN A 135 9.41 0.95 -12.00
C ASN A 135 9.68 -0.36 -11.25
N TYR A 136 8.73 -0.80 -10.43
CA TYR A 136 8.78 -2.07 -9.73
C TYR A 136 8.02 -3.13 -10.53
N ARG A 137 8.48 -4.38 -10.50
CA ARG A 137 7.85 -5.54 -11.16
C ARG A 137 7.49 -6.54 -10.08
N LYS A 138 6.24 -7.03 -10.08
CA LYS A 138 5.70 -7.99 -9.12
C LYS A 138 6.62 -9.20 -9.00
N SER A 139 7.01 -9.54 -7.78
CA SER A 139 8.04 -10.56 -7.56
C SER A 139 7.39 -11.93 -7.33
N PHE A 140 6.27 -11.99 -6.63
CA PHE A 140 5.49 -13.21 -6.44
C PHE A 140 4.22 -13.14 -7.29
N LEU A 141 4.10 -14.02 -8.27
CA LEU A 141 2.95 -14.05 -9.17
C LEU A 141 1.76 -14.77 -8.53
N TYR A 142 0.57 -14.26 -8.79
CA TYR A 142 -0.66 -15.01 -8.58
C TYR A 142 -0.97 -15.85 -9.82
N PHE A 143 -1.83 -16.87 -9.70
CA PHE A 143 -2.15 -17.75 -10.83
C PHE A 143 -2.64 -17.00 -12.07
N THR A 144 -3.30 -15.85 -11.91
CA THR A 144 -3.73 -15.00 -13.03
C THR A 144 -2.51 -14.41 -13.76
N ASP A 145 -1.52 -13.92 -13.02
CA ASP A 145 -0.30 -13.34 -13.58
C ASP A 145 0.56 -14.41 -14.25
N GLU A 146 0.64 -15.62 -13.69
CA GLU A 146 1.45 -16.73 -14.23
C GLU A 146 1.09 -17.11 -15.68
N THR A 147 -0.11 -16.74 -16.15
CA THR A 147 -0.56 -16.99 -17.53
C THR A 147 0.07 -16.07 -18.56
N TRP A 148 0.65 -14.93 -18.15
CA TRP A 148 1.12 -13.90 -19.08
C TRP A 148 2.39 -13.16 -18.64
N ALA A 149 2.70 -13.07 -17.34
CA ALA A 149 3.80 -12.31 -16.78
C ALA A 149 4.97 -13.18 -16.32
N ALA A 150 6.15 -12.59 -16.29
CA ALA A 150 7.32 -13.12 -15.60
C ALA A 150 7.50 -12.46 -14.22
N GLU A 151 8.20 -13.13 -13.31
CA GLU A 151 8.59 -12.58 -12.01
C GLU A 151 9.60 -11.43 -12.16
N GLY A 152 9.41 -10.39 -11.35
CA GLY A 152 10.32 -9.28 -11.18
C GLY A 152 11.54 -9.62 -10.32
N ASN A 153 12.51 -8.70 -10.28
CA ASN A 153 13.63 -8.79 -9.36
C ASN A 153 13.28 -8.09 -8.05
N VAL A 154 13.28 -8.85 -6.95
CA VAL A 154 12.98 -8.38 -5.58
C VAL A 154 13.83 -7.19 -5.13
N GLU A 155 15.05 -7.02 -5.65
CA GLU A 155 15.91 -5.87 -5.32
C GLU A 155 15.36 -4.55 -5.84
N ARG A 156 14.48 -4.59 -6.86
CA ARG A 156 13.74 -3.42 -7.32
C ARG A 156 12.58 -3.06 -6.41
N GLY A 157 12.23 -3.88 -5.42
CA GLY A 157 11.17 -3.60 -4.45
C GLY A 157 11.52 -2.52 -3.42
N PHE A 158 12.66 -1.83 -3.57
CA PHE A 158 13.09 -0.75 -2.69
C PHE A 158 13.60 0.46 -3.48
N HIS A 159 13.22 1.66 -3.04
CA HIS A 159 13.77 2.91 -3.55
C HIS A 159 13.67 4.04 -2.51
N GLU A 160 14.62 4.98 -2.50
CA GLU A 160 14.55 6.18 -1.67
C GLU A 160 13.87 7.33 -2.43
N LEU A 161 12.62 7.62 -2.09
CA LEU A 161 11.85 8.71 -2.70
C LEU A 161 12.22 10.06 -2.07
N THR A 162 12.39 11.10 -2.87
CA THR A 162 12.69 12.46 -2.38
C THR A 162 11.43 13.32 -2.38
N PHE A 163 11.05 13.87 -1.23
CA PHE A 163 9.89 14.76 -1.06
C PHE A 163 10.36 16.17 -0.69
N GLN A 164 9.68 17.19 -1.20
CA GLN A 164 9.88 18.56 -0.75
C GLN A 164 9.30 18.74 0.66
N THR A 165 10.03 19.37 1.57
CA THR A 165 9.49 19.80 2.86
C THR A 165 8.94 21.21 2.71
N GLN A 166 7.68 21.40 3.07
CA GLN A 166 7.14 22.74 3.26
C GLN A 166 7.52 23.18 4.67
N ASP A 167 8.59 23.98 4.80
CA ASP A 167 8.87 24.65 6.06
C ASP A 167 7.74 25.66 6.33
N SER A 168 6.82 25.29 7.21
CA SER A 168 5.73 26.14 7.69
C SER A 168 6.21 27.16 8.73
N THR A 169 7.35 27.79 8.49
CA THR A 169 7.79 28.97 9.26
C THR A 169 8.29 30.06 8.32
N PRO A 170 7.57 31.18 8.15
CA PRO A 170 8.19 32.38 7.62
C PRO A 170 9.15 32.86 8.70
N ALA A 171 10.45 32.61 8.52
CA ALA A 171 11.47 33.29 9.30
C ALA A 171 11.27 34.80 9.10
N GLN A 172 10.76 35.47 10.12
CA GLN A 172 10.82 36.93 10.22
C GLN A 172 12.28 37.32 10.36
N GLY A 173 12.93 37.53 9.22
CA GLY A 173 14.32 37.97 9.15
C GLY A 173 14.67 38.31 7.73
N PHE A 174 14.73 39.61 7.43
CA PHE A 174 15.25 40.12 6.17
C PHE A 174 16.73 39.73 6.03
N THR A 175 17.01 38.69 5.26
CA THR A 175 18.29 38.48 4.56
C THR A 175 18.02 37.76 3.25
N ASP A 176 18.59 38.26 2.15
CA ASP A 176 18.60 37.69 0.80
C ASP A 176 19.31 36.32 0.75
N ASP A 177 18.73 35.30 1.38
CA ASP A 177 19.15 33.92 1.22
C ASP A 177 18.04 33.13 0.52
N ILE A 178 18.37 32.67 -0.69
CA ILE A 178 17.62 31.76 -1.53
C ILE A 178 16.93 30.72 -0.62
N HIS A 179 15.59 30.70 -0.62
CA HIS A 179 14.80 29.63 -0.02
C HIS A 179 15.26 28.27 -0.57
N ARG A 180 16.27 27.66 0.06
CA ARG A 180 16.68 26.29 -0.24
C ARG A 180 15.54 25.42 0.25
N ALA A 181 14.66 25.04 -0.66
CA ALA A 181 13.67 24.01 -0.42
C ALA A 181 14.38 22.81 0.21
N SER A 182 14.09 22.55 1.49
CA SER A 182 14.64 21.40 2.19
C SER A 182 13.95 20.16 1.61
N THR A 183 14.73 19.13 1.29
CA THR A 183 14.23 17.88 0.73
C THR A 183 14.41 16.77 1.73
N ARG A 184 13.44 15.87 1.82
CA ARG A 184 13.46 14.69 2.67
C ARG A 184 13.48 13.42 1.83
N ARG A 185 14.45 12.56 2.08
CA ARG A 185 14.55 11.22 1.47
C ARG A 185 13.78 10.23 2.35
N VAL A 186 12.93 9.43 1.73
CA VAL A 186 12.06 8.45 2.38
C VAL A 186 12.35 7.06 1.81
N ALA A 187 12.91 6.19 2.64
CA ALA A 187 13.12 4.79 2.34
C ALA A 187 11.76 4.11 2.11
N THR A 188 11.52 3.65 0.88
CA THR A 188 10.21 3.13 0.46
C THR A 188 10.33 1.73 -0.09
N SER A 189 9.50 0.81 0.42
CA SER A 189 9.32 -0.53 -0.15
C SER A 189 8.06 -0.60 -0.99
N PHE A 190 8.14 -1.30 -2.12
CA PHE A 190 7.05 -1.48 -3.07
C PHE A 190 6.71 -2.96 -3.18
N GLY A 191 5.43 -3.28 -3.04
CA GLY A 191 4.88 -4.61 -3.25
C GLY A 191 3.63 -4.54 -4.12
N ILE A 192 3.35 -5.63 -4.81
CA ILE A 192 2.13 -5.81 -5.59
C ILE A 192 1.42 -7.06 -5.08
N CYS A 193 0.26 -6.85 -4.43
CA CYS A 193 -0.70 -7.89 -4.03
C CYS A 193 -0.05 -9.15 -3.44
N MET A 194 0.13 -10.18 -4.25
CA MET A 194 0.71 -11.49 -3.90
C MET A 194 2.11 -11.42 -3.29
N ASP A 195 2.86 -10.33 -3.47
CA ASP A 195 4.16 -10.12 -2.81
C ASP A 195 4.10 -10.26 -1.29
N ILE A 196 2.98 -9.94 -0.64
CA ILE A 196 2.87 -10.09 0.82
C ILE A 196 2.59 -11.54 1.24
N ASN A 197 2.18 -12.42 0.34
CA ASN A 197 1.87 -13.82 0.62
C ASN A 197 3.14 -14.68 0.70
N PRO A 198 3.06 -15.87 1.33
CA PRO A 198 4.11 -16.87 1.18
C PRO A 198 4.31 -17.21 -0.29
N TYR A 199 5.56 -17.34 -0.73
CA TYR A 199 5.89 -17.62 -2.12
C TYR A 199 5.09 -18.83 -2.64
N LYS A 200 4.35 -18.63 -3.74
CA LYS A 200 3.46 -19.61 -4.40
C LYS A 200 2.38 -20.23 -3.52
N PHE A 201 2.11 -19.67 -2.34
CA PHE A 201 1.34 -20.31 -1.27
C PHE A 201 1.93 -21.65 -0.78
N GLU A 202 3.20 -21.91 -1.08
CA GLU A 202 3.92 -23.13 -0.68
C GLU A 202 4.92 -22.87 0.44
N ALA A 203 5.51 -21.67 0.48
CA ALA A 203 6.43 -21.29 1.54
C ALA A 203 5.73 -21.26 2.92
N PRO A 204 6.47 -21.43 4.02
CA PRO A 204 5.90 -21.36 5.36
C PRO A 204 5.17 -20.03 5.58
N TYR A 205 4.00 -20.06 6.23
CA TYR A 205 3.25 -18.84 6.52
C TYR A 205 4.09 -17.80 7.31
N THR A 206 4.98 -18.26 8.18
CA THR A 206 5.87 -17.40 8.98
C THR A 206 7.15 -16.96 8.26
N ALA A 207 7.31 -17.26 6.96
CA ALA A 207 8.45 -16.77 6.18
C ALA A 207 8.44 -15.24 6.05
N TRP A 208 7.24 -14.64 5.94
CA TRP A 208 7.00 -13.19 5.92
C TRP A 208 8.02 -12.43 5.05
N GLU A 209 8.25 -12.92 3.84
CA GLU A 209 9.35 -12.54 2.97
C GLU A 209 9.38 -11.02 2.74
N PHE A 210 8.24 -10.45 2.36
CA PHE A 210 8.10 -9.02 2.11
C PHE A 210 8.30 -8.17 3.37
N ALA A 211 7.66 -8.53 4.49
CA ALA A 211 7.76 -7.75 5.73
C ALA A 211 9.17 -7.80 6.34
N ASN A 212 9.90 -8.91 6.17
CA ASN A 212 11.31 -8.96 6.53
C ASN A 212 12.15 -8.05 5.63
N ARG A 213 11.87 -8.02 4.32
CA ARG A 213 12.57 -7.11 3.40
C ARG A 213 12.34 -5.63 3.75
N VAL A 214 11.15 -5.26 4.22
CA VAL A 214 10.83 -3.91 4.74
C VAL A 214 11.70 -3.54 5.93
N LEU A 215 11.94 -4.47 6.86
CA LEU A 215 12.85 -4.26 8.00
C LEU A 215 14.30 -4.14 7.54
N ASP A 216 14.74 -5.03 6.64
CA ASP A 216 16.12 -5.06 6.14
C ASP A 216 16.47 -3.79 5.37
N SER A 217 15.52 -3.24 4.60
CA SER A 217 15.68 -1.95 3.91
C SER A 217 15.45 -0.74 4.80
N GLN A 218 15.05 -0.94 6.06
CA GLN A 218 14.73 0.12 7.01
C GLN A 218 13.70 1.11 6.44
N SER A 219 12.70 0.58 5.73
CA SER A 219 11.70 1.40 5.05
C SER A 219 10.79 2.12 6.03
N GLN A 220 10.52 3.39 5.75
CA GLN A 220 9.60 4.24 6.49
C GLN A 220 8.20 4.25 5.85
N LEU A 221 8.14 3.99 4.55
CA LEU A 221 6.93 3.91 3.76
C LEU A 221 6.88 2.56 3.04
N VAL A 222 5.71 1.93 3.03
CA VAL A 222 5.42 0.71 2.29
C VAL A 222 4.21 0.98 1.40
N ILE A 223 4.37 0.75 0.10
CA ILE A 223 3.32 0.90 -0.89
C ILE A 223 2.96 -0.48 -1.40
N VAL A 224 1.71 -0.88 -1.20
CA VAL A 224 1.17 -2.15 -1.69
C VAL A 224 0.02 -1.85 -2.66
N SER A 225 0.28 -2.05 -3.95
CA SER A 225 -0.72 -1.89 -5.03
C SER A 225 -1.39 -3.24 -5.28
N MET A 226 -2.73 -3.31 -5.27
CA MET A 226 -3.43 -4.60 -5.12
C MET A 226 -4.66 -4.79 -6.00
N ALA A 227 -4.83 -6.02 -6.47
CA ALA A 227 -6.07 -6.60 -6.98
C ALA A 227 -6.43 -7.84 -6.15
N TRP A 228 -6.58 -7.64 -4.83
CA TRP A 228 -6.83 -8.70 -3.87
C TRP A 228 -8.27 -9.17 -3.92
N LEU A 229 -8.44 -10.47 -4.08
CA LEU A 229 -9.75 -11.11 -4.17
C LEU A 229 -10.43 -11.23 -2.80
N THR A 230 -11.76 -11.20 -2.82
CA THR A 230 -12.60 -11.61 -1.69
C THR A 230 -13.20 -12.98 -1.97
N LEU A 231 -13.41 -13.74 -0.90
CA LEU A 231 -14.16 -15.01 -0.95
C LEU A 231 -15.66 -14.80 -0.74
N LEU A 232 -16.08 -13.58 -0.40
CA LEU A 232 -17.48 -13.24 -0.19
C LEU A 232 -18.27 -13.28 -1.51
N THR A 233 -19.50 -13.76 -1.42
CA THR A 233 -20.52 -13.64 -2.46
C THR A 233 -20.91 -12.17 -2.65
N LYS A 234 -21.61 -11.88 -3.75
CA LYS A 234 -22.10 -10.53 -4.04
C LYS A 234 -23.07 -10.06 -2.96
N GLU A 235 -23.90 -10.96 -2.46
CA GLU A 235 -24.88 -10.72 -1.42
C GLU A 235 -24.19 -10.42 -0.07
N GLU A 236 -23.14 -11.18 0.28
CA GLU A 236 -22.35 -10.92 1.49
C GLU A 236 -21.58 -9.60 1.43
N LEU A 237 -20.98 -9.26 0.28
CA LEU A 237 -20.35 -7.95 0.08
C LEU A 237 -21.34 -6.80 0.21
N ALA A 238 -22.54 -6.95 -0.36
CA ALA A 238 -23.60 -5.95 -0.23
C ALA A 238 -24.06 -5.80 1.22
N ALA A 239 -24.09 -6.90 1.97
CA ALA A 239 -24.45 -6.91 3.39
C ALA A 239 -23.42 -6.25 4.31
N LEU A 240 -22.20 -5.95 3.81
CA LEU A 240 -21.25 -5.11 4.55
C LEU A 240 -21.70 -3.64 4.63
N GLU A 241 -22.66 -3.18 3.81
CA GLU A 241 -23.26 -1.83 3.91
C GLU A 241 -22.22 -0.69 3.95
N GLY A 242 -21.18 -0.78 3.12
CA GLY A 242 -20.10 0.21 3.06
C GLY A 242 -19.02 0.04 4.14
N GLN A 243 -19.08 -1.02 4.94
CA GLN A 243 -18.01 -1.40 5.87
C GLN A 243 -16.87 -2.14 5.14
N PRO A 244 -15.64 -2.08 5.69
CA PRO A 244 -14.51 -2.86 5.21
C PRO A 244 -14.70 -4.36 5.42
N GLU A 245 -14.01 -5.17 4.62
CA GLU A 245 -13.88 -6.61 4.86
C GLU A 245 -12.76 -6.87 5.87
N MET A 246 -13.12 -6.93 7.15
CA MET A 246 -12.15 -7.00 8.26
C MET A 246 -11.29 -8.26 8.25
N ASP A 247 -11.77 -9.39 7.75
CA ASP A 247 -10.97 -10.62 7.66
C ASP A 247 -9.79 -10.45 6.69
N THR A 248 -10.04 -9.85 5.53
CA THR A 248 -9.00 -9.51 4.56
C THR A 248 -8.02 -8.48 5.14
N PHE A 249 -8.52 -7.44 5.81
CA PHE A 249 -7.64 -6.45 6.46
C PHE A 249 -6.76 -7.08 7.55
N ASN A 250 -7.34 -7.92 8.42
CA ASN A 250 -6.61 -8.66 9.45
C ASN A 250 -5.57 -9.61 8.86
N TYR A 251 -5.90 -10.27 7.74
CA TYR A 251 -4.94 -11.09 7.01
C TYR A 251 -3.74 -10.26 6.56
N TRP A 252 -3.96 -9.09 5.94
CA TRP A 252 -2.87 -8.20 5.54
C TRP A 252 -2.01 -7.79 6.74
N LEU A 253 -2.61 -7.37 7.86
CA LEU A 253 -1.87 -7.04 9.07
C LEU A 253 -0.98 -8.19 9.55
N ASN A 254 -1.49 -9.42 9.52
CA ASN A 254 -0.72 -10.62 9.91
C ASN A 254 0.45 -10.92 8.96
N ARG A 255 0.38 -10.51 7.68
CA ARG A 255 1.52 -10.60 6.76
C ARG A 255 2.65 -9.64 7.11
N PHE A 256 2.36 -8.57 7.87
CA PHE A 256 3.33 -7.62 8.39
C PHE A 256 3.73 -7.87 9.85
N TYR A 257 3.46 -9.06 10.39
CA TYR A 257 3.80 -9.42 11.77
C TYR A 257 5.28 -9.18 12.17
N PRO A 258 6.29 -9.32 11.29
CA PRO A 258 7.66 -8.93 11.64
C PRO A 258 7.82 -7.48 12.09
N LEU A 259 7.01 -6.54 11.56
CA LEU A 259 7.00 -5.14 12.02
C LEU A 259 6.44 -4.98 13.43
N ILE A 260 5.76 -6.00 13.95
CA ILE A 260 5.23 -6.05 15.31
C ILE A 260 6.22 -6.73 16.26
N ASP A 261 6.78 -7.88 15.87
CA ASP A 261 7.65 -8.69 16.74
C ASP A 261 9.12 -8.24 16.76
N LYS A 262 9.62 -7.61 15.70
CA LYS A 262 11.03 -7.22 15.57
C LYS A 262 11.20 -5.71 15.69
N GLN A 263 12.28 -5.30 16.34
CA GLN A 263 12.61 -3.90 16.50
C GLN A 263 12.94 -3.24 15.16
N MET A 264 12.26 -2.15 14.84
CA MET A 264 12.53 -1.31 13.67
C MET A 264 13.87 -0.57 13.82
N GLN A 265 14.71 -0.58 12.78
CA GLN A 265 16.07 -0.03 12.84
C GLN A 265 16.26 1.27 12.05
N HIS A 266 15.26 1.74 11.32
CA HIS A 266 15.35 3.00 10.58
C HIS A 266 15.67 4.18 11.50
N THR A 267 16.52 5.10 11.03
CA THR A 267 17.08 6.18 11.86
C THR A 267 16.21 7.42 11.92
N ARG A 268 15.25 7.57 11.00
CA ARG A 268 14.34 8.71 10.88
C ARG A 268 12.94 8.24 10.59
N ASP A 269 11.90 8.91 11.08
CA ASP A 269 10.52 8.55 10.77
C ASP A 269 9.95 9.34 9.59
N LEU A 270 8.78 8.88 9.11
CA LEU A 270 8.07 9.53 8.02
C LEU A 270 7.59 10.96 8.35
N ASP A 271 7.54 11.37 9.61
CA ASP A 271 7.06 12.71 9.97
C ASP A 271 8.09 13.55 10.73
N GLY A 272 9.29 13.03 10.97
CA GLY A 272 10.34 13.71 11.74
C GLY A 272 11.21 12.73 12.53
N GLU A 273 12.04 13.23 13.44
CA GLU A 273 12.89 12.40 14.33
C GLU A 273 12.34 12.32 15.76
N GLU A 274 11.29 13.09 16.08
CA GLU A 274 10.67 13.10 17.41
C GLU A 274 9.48 12.13 17.48
N GLY A 275 9.58 11.09 18.31
CA GLY A 275 8.44 10.22 18.63
C GLY A 275 8.73 8.71 18.55
N PRO A 276 7.66 7.88 18.54
CA PRO A 276 7.79 6.45 18.28
C PRO A 276 8.29 6.20 16.86
N LYS A 277 9.11 5.16 16.69
CA LYS A 277 9.42 4.64 15.36
C LYS A 277 8.12 4.25 14.65
N LYS A 278 8.01 4.60 13.37
CA LYS A 278 6.79 4.47 12.57
C LYS A 278 7.15 3.94 11.18
N VAL A 279 6.50 2.87 10.76
CA VAL A 279 6.45 2.42 9.36
C VAL A 279 5.02 2.59 8.86
N VAL A 280 4.82 3.45 7.86
CA VAL A 280 3.52 3.69 7.24
C VAL A 280 3.30 2.70 6.10
N ILE A 281 2.12 2.09 6.04
CA ILE A 281 1.76 1.09 5.04
C ILE A 281 0.50 1.56 4.33
N VAL A 282 0.56 1.58 3.00
CA VAL A 282 -0.54 1.95 2.11
C VAL A 282 -1.02 0.70 1.39
N PHE A 283 -2.25 0.29 1.69
CA PHE A 283 -2.96 -0.75 0.96
C PHE A 283 -3.87 -0.08 -0.07
N ALA A 284 -3.48 -0.14 -1.34
CA ALA A 284 -4.25 0.39 -2.46
C ALA A 284 -4.87 -0.76 -3.23
N ASN A 285 -6.03 -1.21 -2.79
CA ASN A 285 -6.72 -2.35 -3.38
C ASN A 285 -7.93 -1.89 -4.21
N ARG A 286 -8.16 -2.53 -5.35
CA ARG A 286 -9.35 -2.28 -6.15
C ARG A 286 -10.60 -2.88 -5.50
N ALA A 287 -11.75 -2.38 -5.92
CA ALA A 287 -13.06 -2.96 -5.64
C ALA A 287 -13.66 -3.55 -6.93
N GLY A 288 -14.90 -4.02 -6.81
CA GLY A 288 -15.72 -4.44 -7.95
C GLY A 288 -15.59 -5.92 -8.30
N GLU A 289 -16.12 -6.26 -9.47
CA GLU A 289 -16.19 -7.62 -10.00
C GLU A 289 -15.78 -7.59 -11.47
N GLU A 290 -15.01 -8.58 -11.90
CA GLU A 290 -14.68 -8.84 -13.29
C GLU A 290 -15.24 -10.19 -13.74
N PRO A 291 -15.53 -10.35 -15.06
CA PRO A 291 -15.95 -11.63 -15.60
C PRO A 291 -14.96 -12.75 -15.28
N ALA A 292 -15.45 -13.99 -15.30
CA ALA A 292 -14.60 -15.16 -15.16
C ALA A 292 -13.54 -15.20 -16.28
N ALA A 293 -12.35 -15.71 -15.95
CA ALA A 293 -11.27 -15.86 -16.93
C ALA A 293 -11.61 -16.93 -18.00
N ASP A 294 -12.44 -17.90 -17.63
CA ASP A 294 -12.94 -18.97 -18.50
C ASP A 294 -14.28 -19.52 -17.95
N ASP A 295 -14.97 -20.34 -18.74
CA ASP A 295 -16.29 -20.90 -18.40
C ASP A 295 -16.29 -21.85 -17.17
N THR A 296 -15.13 -22.19 -16.63
CA THR A 296 -14.98 -23.10 -15.49
C THR A 296 -14.79 -22.39 -14.16
N LYS A 297 -14.57 -21.08 -14.17
CA LYS A 297 -14.27 -20.28 -12.98
C LYS A 297 -15.41 -19.32 -12.63
N PRO A 298 -15.57 -18.95 -11.35
CA PRO A 298 -16.47 -17.86 -10.99
C PRO A 298 -15.91 -16.50 -11.44
N PRO A 299 -16.75 -15.46 -11.50
CA PRO A 299 -16.30 -14.07 -11.59
C PRO A 299 -15.29 -13.73 -10.49
N ALA A 300 -14.28 -12.94 -10.82
CA ALA A 300 -13.31 -12.44 -9.85
C ALA A 300 -13.91 -11.24 -9.10
N ARG A 301 -14.03 -11.35 -7.78
CA ARG A 301 -14.49 -10.25 -6.90
C ARG A 301 -13.35 -9.74 -6.07
N TYR A 302 -13.26 -8.42 -5.90
CA TYR A 302 -12.17 -7.77 -5.18
C TYR A 302 -12.64 -7.20 -3.85
N ALA A 303 -11.77 -7.29 -2.85
CA ALA A 303 -12.10 -7.00 -1.45
C ALA A 303 -12.18 -5.51 -1.10
N GLY A 304 -11.83 -4.60 -2.03
CA GLY A 304 -11.69 -3.17 -1.73
C GLY A 304 -10.87 -2.97 -0.45
N THR A 305 -11.45 -2.33 0.56
CA THR A 305 -10.86 -2.25 1.90
C THR A 305 -9.50 -1.53 1.92
N SER A 306 -9.26 -0.61 0.98
CA SER A 306 -8.05 0.20 0.92
C SER A 306 -7.84 0.98 2.22
N ALA A 307 -6.59 1.05 2.67
CA ALA A 307 -6.26 1.56 3.99
C ALA A 307 -4.91 2.29 4.00
N VAL A 308 -4.80 3.28 4.88
CA VAL A 308 -3.50 3.88 5.25
C VAL A 308 -3.31 3.73 6.75
N ILE A 309 -2.30 2.95 7.11
CA ILE A 309 -1.98 2.61 8.50
C ILE A 309 -0.53 2.90 8.82
N ALA A 310 -0.18 2.86 10.09
CA ALA A 310 1.21 2.77 10.52
C ALA A 310 1.38 1.78 11.66
N VAL A 311 2.42 0.97 11.60
CA VAL A 311 2.91 0.24 12.76
C VAL A 311 3.88 1.15 13.50
N THR A 312 3.62 1.39 14.78
CA THR A 312 4.45 2.23 15.64
C THR A 312 5.07 1.42 16.75
N GLN A 313 6.32 1.74 17.11
CA GLN A 313 7.04 1.09 18.18
C GLN A 313 7.65 2.13 19.12
N ARG A 314 7.42 1.97 20.42
CA ARG A 314 8.20 2.64 21.48
C ARG A 314 9.00 1.60 22.25
N PRO A 315 10.31 1.82 22.45
CA PRO A 315 11.05 1.06 23.45
C PRO A 315 10.40 1.31 24.81
N HIS A 316 10.03 0.25 25.54
CA HIS A 316 9.58 0.42 26.91
C HIS A 316 10.76 0.97 27.72
N PRO A 317 10.59 2.04 28.52
CA PRO A 317 11.64 2.48 29.42
C PRO A 317 11.96 1.33 30.38
N GLU A 318 13.24 0.96 30.51
CA GLU A 318 13.69 0.00 31.51
C GLU A 318 13.19 0.47 32.88
N THR A 319 12.36 -0.33 33.55
CA THR A 319 11.98 -0.09 34.93
C THR A 319 13.24 -0.16 35.79
N LYS A 320 13.78 0.99 36.19
CA LYS A 320 14.82 1.04 37.23
C LYS A 320 14.21 0.59 38.57
N GLY A 321 14.40 -0.68 38.92
CA GLY A 321 14.17 -1.26 40.26
C GLY A 321 13.26 -2.50 40.20
N SER A 322 13.59 -3.67 40.75
CA SER A 322 14.48 -4.00 41.88
C SER A 322 15.33 -5.22 41.57
N ARG A 323 16.64 -5.12 41.84
CA ARG A 323 17.50 -6.29 42.05
C ARG A 323 17.09 -6.98 43.35
N VAL A 324 16.26 -8.00 43.26
CA VAL A 324 16.24 -9.11 44.22
C VAL A 324 16.34 -10.38 43.39
N GLY A 325 17.43 -11.12 43.62
CA GLY A 325 17.92 -12.13 42.69
C GLY A 325 17.13 -13.44 42.68
N SER A 326 17.20 -14.09 41.53
CA SER A 326 17.34 -15.53 41.40
C SER A 326 18.18 -15.77 40.15
N GLN A 327 19.17 -16.65 40.28
CA GLN A 327 20.25 -16.86 39.32
C GLN A 327 19.82 -17.93 38.32
N GLU A 328 18.75 -17.68 37.56
CA GLU A 328 18.23 -18.59 36.53
C GLU A 328 17.33 -17.75 35.62
N ASP A 329 17.92 -17.08 34.62
CA ASP A 329 17.23 -16.58 33.40
C ASP A 329 18.27 -15.86 32.53
N VAL A 330 19.12 -16.64 31.85
CA VAL A 330 19.98 -16.16 30.75
C VAL A 330 19.48 -16.83 29.47
N ILE A 331 18.22 -16.57 29.10
CA ILE A 331 17.70 -16.84 27.76
C ILE A 331 16.81 -15.67 27.35
N GLY A 332 17.37 -14.77 26.53
CA GLY A 332 16.61 -13.94 25.59
C GLY A 332 15.70 -12.85 26.16
N ASN A 333 16.27 -11.87 26.87
CA ASN A 333 15.53 -10.65 27.24
C ASN A 333 15.32 -9.77 25.98
N LYS A 334 14.35 -10.12 25.11
CA LYS A 334 13.89 -9.21 24.05
C LYS A 334 13.31 -7.96 24.74
N PRO A 335 13.73 -6.73 24.39
CA PRO A 335 13.10 -5.53 24.93
C PRO A 335 11.61 -5.56 24.65
N THR A 336 10.79 -5.28 25.66
CA THR A 336 9.35 -5.16 25.47
C THR A 336 9.08 -3.93 24.61
N LEU A 337 8.48 -4.13 23.45
CA LEU A 337 8.08 -3.06 22.53
C LEU A 337 6.62 -2.70 22.82
N ASP A 338 6.33 -1.43 23.10
CA ASP A 338 4.96 -0.92 23.04
C ASP A 338 4.64 -0.68 21.57
N VAL A 339 3.79 -1.54 21.00
CA VAL A 339 3.43 -1.53 19.58
C VAL A 339 1.97 -1.14 19.42
N LYS A 340 1.72 -0.16 18.55
CA LYS A 340 0.36 0.25 18.17
C LYS A 340 0.24 0.33 16.66
N ILE A 341 -0.92 -0.04 16.15
CA ILE A 341 -1.28 0.17 14.74
C ILE A 341 -2.20 1.37 14.67
N LEU A 342 -1.77 2.43 14.01
CA LEU A 342 -2.56 3.63 13.77
C LEU A 342 -3.24 3.49 12.41
N CYS A 343 -4.52 3.80 12.30
CA CYS A 343 -5.25 3.79 11.02
C CYS A 343 -5.93 5.14 10.82
N TRP A 344 -5.54 5.87 9.78
CA TRP A 344 -6.12 7.17 9.45
C TRP A 344 -7.36 7.04 8.58
N ASP A 345 -7.42 6.00 7.75
CA ASP A 345 -8.56 5.77 6.88
C ASP A 345 -8.61 4.33 6.38
N LEU A 346 -9.82 3.83 6.20
CA LEU A 346 -10.16 2.47 5.80
C LEU A 346 -11.49 2.54 5.03
N LEU A 347 -11.49 2.20 3.75
CA LEU A 347 -12.71 2.26 2.91
C LEU A 347 -13.55 1.00 3.04
N GLY A 348 -14.83 1.11 2.67
CA GLY A 348 -15.70 -0.05 2.53
C GLY A 348 -15.21 -1.03 1.47
N ALA A 349 -15.59 -2.31 1.57
CA ALA A 349 -15.14 -3.34 0.63
C ALA A 349 -15.63 -3.11 -0.82
N ALA A 350 -16.84 -2.58 -0.98
CA ALA A 350 -17.46 -2.32 -2.29
C ALA A 350 -17.47 -0.82 -2.66
N GLU A 351 -16.89 0.04 -1.83
CA GLU A 351 -16.89 1.50 -2.05
C GLU A 351 -15.93 1.89 -3.18
N GLU A 352 -16.30 2.88 -3.99
CA GLU A 352 -15.34 3.60 -4.85
C GLU A 352 -15.10 4.99 -4.27
N GLY A 353 -13.84 5.37 -4.09
CA GLY A 353 -13.50 6.62 -3.42
C GLY A 353 -12.02 6.77 -3.14
N ILE A 354 -11.72 7.77 -2.30
CA ILE A 354 -10.36 8.13 -1.89
C ILE A 354 -10.17 7.78 -0.43
N CYS A 355 -9.20 6.90 -0.15
CA CYS A 355 -8.67 6.77 1.21
C CYS A 355 -7.52 7.75 1.39
N PHE A 356 -7.58 8.56 2.45
CA PHE A 356 -6.70 9.70 2.65
C PHE A 356 -6.24 9.79 4.10
N ALA A 357 -4.94 9.98 4.27
CA ALA A 357 -4.30 10.21 5.56
C ALA A 357 -3.41 11.45 5.53
N ASP A 358 -3.49 12.26 6.59
CA ASP A 358 -2.38 13.14 6.98
C ASP A 358 -1.72 12.49 8.20
N THR A 359 -0.53 11.92 8.01
CA THR A 359 0.16 11.13 9.04
C THR A 359 0.68 11.98 10.21
N THR A 360 0.60 13.31 10.10
CA THR A 360 0.87 14.26 11.19
C THR A 360 -0.36 14.55 12.06
N GLY A 361 -1.56 14.28 11.55
CA GLY A 361 -2.81 14.40 12.29
C GLY A 361 -3.16 13.14 13.08
N ASP A 362 -4.23 13.24 13.88
CA ASP A 362 -4.71 12.12 14.69
C ASP A 362 -5.28 10.98 13.82
N PRO A 363 -4.98 9.71 14.13
CA PRO A 363 -5.57 8.57 13.46
C PRO A 363 -7.04 8.42 13.86
N LYS A 364 -7.86 7.86 12.95
CA LYS A 364 -9.27 7.55 13.24
C LYS A 364 -9.43 6.34 14.16
N MET A 365 -8.53 5.37 14.06
CA MET A 365 -8.53 4.15 14.86
C MET A 365 -7.12 3.82 15.35
N VAL A 366 -7.03 3.24 16.54
CA VAL A 366 -5.77 2.77 17.12
C VAL A 366 -5.97 1.34 17.62
N PHE A 367 -5.21 0.40 17.07
CA PHE A 367 -5.22 -0.99 17.52
C PHE A 367 -4.03 -1.24 18.44
N GLY A 368 -4.30 -1.76 19.64
CA GLY A 368 -3.29 -2.21 20.60
C GLY A 368 -3.13 -3.73 20.59
N LEU A 369 -1.93 -4.22 20.90
CA LEU A 369 -1.72 -5.65 21.12
C LEU A 369 -2.19 -6.01 22.53
N ARG A 370 -3.16 -6.92 22.65
CA ARG A 370 -3.53 -7.50 23.95
C ARG A 370 -2.47 -8.53 24.35
N SER A 371 -1.89 -8.39 25.55
CA SER A 371 -0.97 -9.39 26.08
C SER A 371 -1.72 -10.70 26.34
N ARG A 372 -1.20 -11.82 25.84
CA ARG A 372 -1.71 -13.15 26.16
C ARG A 372 -1.38 -13.48 27.63
N SER A 373 -2.35 -13.39 28.54
CA SER A 373 -2.21 -13.93 29.90
C SER A 373 -2.17 -15.47 29.81
N GLY A 374 -1.04 -16.09 30.15
CA GLY A 374 -0.88 -17.56 30.15
C GLY A 374 -1.47 -18.26 31.40
N PRO A 375 -1.30 -19.58 31.51
CA PRO A 375 -1.94 -20.65 30.76
C PRO A 375 -3.17 -21.19 31.53
N GLY A 376 -4.35 -21.08 30.94
CA GLY A 376 -5.50 -21.94 31.27
C GLY A 376 -5.55 -23.07 30.25
N SER A 377 -5.46 -24.31 30.71
CA SER A 377 -5.55 -25.52 29.90
C SER A 377 -6.75 -25.55 28.95
N GLY A 378 -6.51 -25.78 27.65
CA GLY A 378 -7.54 -26.28 26.71
C GLY A 378 -7.52 -25.64 25.32
N SER A 379 -7.01 -26.41 24.35
CA SER A 379 -7.31 -26.43 22.89
C SER A 379 -7.37 -25.13 22.06
N GLU A 380 -6.52 -25.10 21.03
CA GLU A 380 -6.63 -24.46 19.70
C GLU A 380 -7.70 -23.38 19.48
N SER A 381 -7.27 -22.14 19.18
CA SER A 381 -7.79 -21.25 18.12
C SER A 381 -7.18 -19.84 18.24
N GLY A 382 -7.32 -19.05 17.17
CA GLY A 382 -6.48 -17.90 16.79
C GLY A 382 -6.53 -16.66 17.70
N SER A 383 -5.57 -15.77 17.46
CA SER A 383 -5.49 -14.46 18.10
C SER A 383 -6.49 -13.49 17.49
N GLU A 384 -7.54 -13.13 18.23
CA GLU A 384 -8.44 -12.03 17.90
C GLU A 384 -7.84 -10.68 18.37
N LEU A 385 -7.80 -9.71 17.47
CA LEU A 385 -7.55 -8.30 17.76
C LEU A 385 -8.86 -7.65 18.22
N GLY A 386 -8.88 -7.10 19.43
CA GLY A 386 -10.02 -6.34 19.94
C GLY A 386 -9.86 -4.85 19.72
N SER A 387 -10.91 -4.18 19.23
CA SER A 387 -11.04 -2.73 19.19
C SER A 387 -11.29 -2.15 20.59
N GLU A 388 -10.64 -1.03 20.92
CA GLU A 388 -11.11 -0.08 21.95
C GLU A 388 -11.47 1.25 21.29
#